data_AF-A0A0K6IIX9-F1
#
_entry.id   AF-A0A0K6IIX9-F1
#
_cell.length_a   1.000
_cell.length_b   1.000
_cell.length_c   1.000
_cell.angle_alpha   90.00
_cell.angle_beta   90.00
_cell.angle_gamma   90.00
#
_symmetry.space_group_name_H-M   'P 1'
#
loop_
_entity.id
_entity.type
_entity.pdbx_description
1 polymer ?
#
loop_
_entity_poly.entity_id
_entity_poly.type
_entity_poly.pdbx_seq_one_letter_code
_entity_poly.pdbx_strand_id
1 'polypeptide(L)'
;MRYIILLIVLSLLLFGSMNSDVQKITPWLLGANFTIAIFSINFTFFGYQLSKYKAIYSEISKRQWANIVALLSLPFAPLISYLVIPDYFGIIALLILPVLVFSAIDNASLTDKYISPKFFIDKISRKKVIDRYLIQLSRELEKEVEKHKSYTKDREKYQIPAHGYSFEPTTLGLENEDIWDSITVVVNLSIENNDYPVFRKSLSSVLNTVVAFYSFKTEVDDGCRIDDGVKFIARNRLRSIITNVIEKDKSRMFLQTLSSEFCSFLMKENVINDPCSDLTRSIVSDCIWIGKKCLNHIVLLSQQKY
;
A
#
# COMPACT_ATOMS: atom_id res chain seq x y z
N MET A 1 25.11 -0.82 12.72
CA MET A 1 25.86 0.46 12.75
C MET A 1 25.21 1.53 13.63
N ARG A 2 23.94 1.94 13.42
CA ARG A 2 23.32 3.01 14.24
C ARG A 2 23.36 2.78 15.76
N TYR A 3 23.02 1.57 16.22
CA TYR A 3 23.08 1.22 17.66
C TYR A 3 24.51 1.17 18.22
N ILE A 4 25.51 0.89 17.37
CA ILE A 4 26.92 0.90 17.77
C ILE A 4 27.36 2.35 18.00
N ILE A 5 26.95 3.28 17.11
CA ILE A 5 27.21 4.71 17.28
C ILE A 5 26.54 5.22 18.57
N LEU A 6 25.29 4.83 18.84
CA LEU A 6 24.61 5.18 20.08
C LEU A 6 25.39 4.70 21.32
N LEU A 7 25.87 3.45 21.32
CA LEU A 7 26.66 2.91 22.42
C LEU A 7 27.99 3.65 22.62
N ILE A 8 28.67 4.03 21.54
CA ILE A 8 29.90 4.83 21.59
C ILE A 8 29.61 6.21 22.17
N VAL A 9 28.55 6.90 21.70
CA VAL A 9 28.14 8.22 22.19
C VAL A 9 27.77 8.17 23.67
N LEU A 10 27.00 7.15 24.09
CA LEU A 10 26.65 6.94 25.51
C LEU A 10 27.89 6.69 26.36
N SER A 11 28.81 5.85 25.89
CA SER A 11 30.07 5.57 26.60
C SER A 11 30.90 6.85 26.77
N LEU A 12 31.05 7.63 25.70
CA LEU A 12 31.79 8.90 25.75
C LEU A 12 31.15 9.92 26.70
N LEU A 13 29.81 10.02 26.71
CA LEU A 13 29.08 10.90 27.63
C LEU A 13 29.24 10.45 29.09
N LEU A 14 29.18 9.14 29.37
CA LEU A 14 29.43 8.60 30.70
C LEU A 14 30.84 8.96 31.18
N PHE A 15 31.88 8.63 30.40
CA PHE A 15 33.27 8.91 30.76
C PHE A 15 33.54 10.41 30.92
N GLY A 16 32.99 11.26 30.05
CA GLY A 16 33.13 12.72 30.14
C GLY A 16 32.39 13.34 31.34
N SER A 17 31.34 12.68 31.83
CA SER A 17 30.53 13.18 32.94
C SER A 17 31.07 12.88 34.33
N MET A 18 31.98 11.90 34.50
CA MET A 18 32.42 11.41 35.82
C MET A 18 33.07 12.48 36.73
N ASN A 19 33.60 13.56 36.17
CA ASN A 19 34.22 14.67 36.91
C ASN A 19 33.53 16.03 36.70
N SER A 20 32.35 16.03 36.06
CA SER A 20 31.66 17.26 35.67
C SER A 20 30.48 17.55 36.60
N ASP A 21 30.26 18.82 36.93
CA ASP A 21 29.10 19.28 37.70
C ASP A 21 27.85 19.40 36.79
N VAL A 22 27.25 18.25 36.50
CA VAL A 22 26.09 18.13 35.58
C VAL A 22 24.83 18.80 36.16
N GLN A 23 24.79 19.07 37.47
CA GLN A 23 23.63 19.66 38.13
C GLN A 23 23.30 21.06 37.60
N LYS A 24 24.32 21.86 37.28
CA LYS A 24 24.17 23.24 36.75
C LYS A 24 23.42 23.32 35.43
N ILE A 25 23.50 22.29 34.58
CA ILE A 25 22.85 22.25 33.27
C ILE A 25 21.58 21.40 33.26
N THR A 26 21.19 20.82 34.40
CA THR A 26 20.11 19.83 34.42
C THR A 26 18.73 20.41 34.03
N PRO A 27 18.32 21.63 34.44
CA PRO A 27 17.07 22.22 33.96
C PRO A 27 17.02 22.35 32.43
N TRP A 28 18.16 22.70 31.82
CA TRP A 28 18.27 22.78 30.36
C TRP A 28 18.19 21.39 29.71
N LEU A 29 18.87 20.37 30.26
CA LEU A 29 18.80 18.99 29.77
C LEU A 29 17.38 18.43 29.83
N LEU A 30 16.65 18.72 30.92
CA LEU A 30 15.26 18.32 31.07
C LEU A 30 14.39 18.97 29.99
N GLY A 31 14.53 20.28 29.80
CA GLY A 31 13.83 21.03 28.75
C GLY A 31 14.13 20.47 27.36
N ALA A 32 15.39 20.16 27.06
CA ALA A 32 15.81 19.56 25.79
C ALA A 32 15.17 18.19 25.58
N ASN A 33 15.16 17.31 26.58
CA ASN A 33 14.56 15.98 26.51
C ASN A 33 13.06 16.04 26.18
N PHE A 34 12.29 16.87 26.90
CA PHE A 34 10.87 17.06 26.61
C PHE A 34 10.63 17.66 25.23
N THR A 35 11.43 18.65 24.85
CA THR A 35 11.34 19.31 23.54
C THR A 35 11.54 18.30 22.42
N ILE A 36 12.62 17.51 22.45
CA ILE A 36 12.90 16.49 21.42
C ILE A 36 11.74 15.50 21.31
N ALA A 37 11.23 15.01 22.44
CA ALA A 37 10.12 14.07 22.46
C ALA A 37 8.84 14.66 21.83
N ILE A 38 8.41 15.83 22.32
CA ILE A 38 7.17 16.49 21.86
C ILE A 38 7.26 16.82 20.37
N PHE A 39 8.37 17.41 19.92
CA PHE A 39 8.53 17.74 18.50
C PHE A 39 8.57 16.49 17.62
N SER A 40 9.29 15.43 18.03
CA SER A 40 9.32 14.19 17.24
C SER A 40 7.94 13.55 17.08
N ILE A 41 7.17 13.49 18.17
CA ILE A 41 5.81 12.96 18.16
C ILE A 41 4.90 13.84 17.29
N ASN A 42 4.96 15.16 17.46
CA ASN A 42 4.17 16.09 16.66
C ASN A 42 4.48 15.98 15.17
N PHE A 43 5.76 16.00 14.77
CA PHE A 43 6.15 15.86 13.35
C PHE A 43 5.65 14.55 12.75
N THR A 44 5.59 13.48 13.54
CA THR A 44 5.02 12.21 13.10
C THR A 44 3.54 12.35 12.75
N PHE A 45 2.75 12.88 13.67
CA PHE A 45 1.31 13.08 13.43
C PHE A 45 1.04 14.10 12.33
N PHE A 46 1.82 15.18 12.26
CA PHE A 46 1.75 16.15 11.16
C PHE A 46 2.05 15.50 9.81
N GLY A 47 3.03 14.59 9.75
CA GLY A 47 3.31 13.83 8.53
C GLY A 47 2.09 13.05 8.04
N TYR A 48 1.39 12.36 8.95
CA TYR A 48 0.17 11.62 8.59
C TYR A 48 -0.98 12.54 8.19
N GLN A 49 -1.14 13.68 8.86
CA GLN A 49 -2.20 14.64 8.57
C GLN A 49 -2.01 15.34 7.21
N LEU A 50 -0.76 15.70 6.88
CA LEU A 50 -0.40 16.40 5.65
C LEU A 50 -0.16 15.46 4.46
N SER A 51 -0.22 14.14 4.66
CA SER A 51 -0.02 13.20 3.57
C SER A 51 -1.11 13.32 2.52
N LYS A 52 -0.68 13.58 1.28
CA LYS A 52 -1.52 13.51 0.07
C LYS A 52 -2.20 12.16 -0.13
N TYR A 53 -1.68 11.13 0.52
CA TYR A 53 -2.15 9.75 0.44
C TYR A 53 -2.80 9.29 1.76
N LYS A 54 -3.31 10.21 2.60
CA LYS A 54 -3.92 9.86 3.89
C LYS A 54 -4.96 8.74 3.83
N ALA A 55 -5.74 8.65 2.74
CA ALA A 55 -6.79 7.65 2.60
C ALA A 55 -6.29 6.19 2.56
N ILE A 56 -5.01 5.93 2.23
CA ILE A 56 -4.44 4.57 2.29
C ILE A 56 -3.84 4.23 3.66
N TYR A 57 -3.82 5.19 4.59
CA TYR A 57 -3.26 5.04 5.93
C TYR A 57 -4.36 5.16 6.98
N SER A 58 -4.95 4.04 7.36
CA SER A 58 -5.96 4.01 8.42
C SER A 58 -5.34 4.08 9.82
N GLU A 59 -4.14 3.50 10.01
CA GLU A 59 -3.56 3.31 11.34
C GLU A 59 -2.03 3.50 11.36
N ILE A 60 -1.54 4.02 12.49
CA ILE A 60 -0.11 4.05 12.81
C ILE A 60 0.34 2.63 13.15
N SER A 61 1.48 2.22 12.59
CA SER A 61 1.99 0.86 12.81
C SER A 61 2.33 0.60 14.29
N LYS A 62 2.15 -0.65 14.75
CA LYS A 62 2.52 -1.06 16.13
C LYS A 62 3.95 -0.70 16.51
N ARG A 63 4.89 -0.83 15.56
CA ARG A 63 6.30 -0.48 15.78
C ARG A 63 6.48 1.02 16.01
N GLN A 64 5.79 1.84 15.23
CA GLN A 64 5.85 3.29 15.37
C GLN A 64 5.16 3.74 16.67
N TRP A 65 4.05 3.12 17.04
CA TRP A 65 3.41 3.32 18.35
C TRP A 65 4.35 3.01 19.51
N ALA A 66 5.07 1.88 19.47
CA ALA A 66 6.05 1.56 20.50
C ALA A 66 7.13 2.65 20.62
N ASN A 67 7.58 3.21 19.49
CA ASN A 67 8.56 4.30 19.50
C ASN A 67 7.98 5.61 20.04
N ILE A 68 6.73 5.94 19.69
CA ILE A 68 6.01 7.10 20.23
C ILE A 68 5.85 6.98 21.76
N VAL A 69 5.46 5.80 22.26
CA VAL A 69 5.33 5.55 23.71
C VAL A 69 6.69 5.66 24.41
N ALA A 70 7.77 5.17 23.80
CA ALA A 70 9.12 5.34 24.34
C ALA A 70 9.54 6.81 24.37
N LEU A 71 9.31 7.56 23.28
CA LEU A 71 9.60 9.01 23.21
C LEU A 71 8.79 9.79 24.24
N LEU A 72 7.54 9.41 24.51
CA LEU A 72 6.70 10.06 25.50
C LEU A 72 7.15 9.78 26.94
N SER A 73 7.59 8.56 27.23
CA SER A 73 7.90 8.10 28.59
C SER A 73 9.33 8.39 29.04
N LEU A 74 10.31 8.29 28.14
CA LEU A 74 11.74 8.48 28.47
C LEU A 74 12.06 9.84 29.14
N PRO A 75 11.49 10.99 28.73
CA PRO A 75 11.77 12.28 29.39
C PRO A 75 11.36 12.35 30.86
N PHE A 76 10.51 11.43 31.34
CA PHE A 76 10.11 11.35 32.74
C PHE A 76 11.08 10.57 33.63
N ALA A 77 11.98 9.75 33.07
CA ALA A 77 12.94 8.98 33.85
C ALA A 77 13.89 9.84 34.73
N PRO A 78 14.38 11.02 34.30
CA PRO A 78 15.11 11.93 35.18
C PRO A 78 14.25 12.41 36.36
N LEU A 79 12.97 12.73 36.13
CA LEU A 79 12.07 13.18 37.19
C LEU A 79 11.82 12.07 38.22
N ILE A 80 11.68 10.82 37.76
CA ILE A 80 11.58 9.66 38.66
C ILE A 80 12.88 9.49 39.44
N SER A 81 14.04 9.63 38.79
CA SER A 81 15.33 9.60 39.50
C SER A 81 15.44 10.70 40.54
N TYR A 82 14.95 11.91 40.25
CA TYR A 82 14.96 13.01 41.20
C TYR A 82 14.19 12.66 42.48
N LEU A 83 13.12 11.86 42.38
CA LEU A 83 12.33 11.42 43.54
C LEU A 83 12.96 10.26 44.31
N VAL A 84 13.66 9.34 43.63
CA VAL A 84 14.17 8.11 44.25
C VAL A 84 15.66 8.22 44.63
N ILE A 85 16.49 8.72 43.73
CA ILE A 85 17.95 8.88 43.92
C ILE A 85 18.41 10.20 43.26
N PRO A 86 18.30 11.34 43.97
CA PRO A 86 18.55 12.67 43.43
C PRO A 86 19.96 12.84 42.83
N ASP A 87 20.96 12.14 43.37
CA ASP A 87 22.36 12.23 42.94
C ASP A 87 22.57 11.82 41.47
N TYR A 88 21.71 10.95 40.93
CA TYR A 88 21.79 10.50 39.54
C TYR A 88 20.94 11.32 38.57
N PHE A 89 20.17 12.30 39.05
CA PHE A 89 19.23 13.07 38.25
C PHE A 89 19.87 13.68 36.98
N GLY A 90 20.96 14.43 37.16
CA GLY A 90 21.66 15.08 36.06
C GLY A 90 22.30 14.10 35.07
N ILE A 91 22.87 13.00 35.59
CA ILE A 91 23.49 11.95 34.77
C ILE A 91 22.43 11.25 33.92
N ILE A 92 21.28 10.89 34.50
CA ILE A 92 20.19 10.24 33.78
C ILE A 92 19.60 11.19 32.72
N ALA A 93 19.43 12.48 33.04
CA ALA A 93 19.01 13.48 32.07
C ALA A 93 19.97 13.59 30.87
N LEU A 94 21.28 13.52 31.11
CA LEU A 94 22.31 13.54 30.08
C LEU A 94 22.31 12.27 29.21
N LEU A 95 22.13 11.09 29.81
CA LEU A 95 22.13 9.81 29.08
C LEU A 95 20.89 9.60 28.22
N ILE A 96 19.75 10.14 28.63
CA ILE A 96 18.50 10.02 27.89
C ILE A 96 18.51 10.86 26.62
N LEU A 97 19.24 11.98 26.61
CA LEU A 97 19.31 12.89 25.46
C LEU A 97 19.72 12.18 24.14
N PRO A 98 20.86 11.47 24.05
CA PRO A 98 21.20 10.73 22.83
C PRO A 98 20.19 9.63 22.51
N VAL A 99 19.62 8.95 23.50
CA VAL A 99 18.58 7.93 23.26
C VAL A 99 17.36 8.55 22.60
N LEU A 100 16.89 9.70 23.09
CA LEU A 100 15.76 10.44 22.52
C LEU A 100 16.05 10.93 21.10
N VAL A 101 17.25 11.46 20.84
CA VAL A 101 17.65 11.89 19.49
C VAL A 101 17.61 10.71 18.52
N PHE A 102 18.18 9.57 18.90
CA PHE A 102 18.16 8.37 18.06
C PHE A 102 16.74 7.83 17.85
N SER A 103 15.93 7.77 18.90
CA SER A 103 14.52 7.38 18.80
C SER A 103 13.72 8.33 17.91
N ALA A 104 13.98 9.62 17.98
CA ALA A 104 13.33 10.63 17.14
C ALA A 104 13.69 10.46 15.66
N ILE A 105 14.97 10.16 15.35
CA ILE A 105 15.42 9.86 14.00
C ILE A 105 14.79 8.55 13.49
N ASP A 106 14.73 7.49 14.30
CA ASP A 106 14.06 6.25 13.90
C ASP A 106 12.57 6.49 13.66
N ASN A 107 11.92 7.28 14.52
CA ASN A 107 10.51 7.63 14.37
C ASN A 107 10.24 8.40 13.08
N ALA A 108 11.07 9.39 12.75
CA ALA A 108 10.99 10.12 11.49
C ALA A 108 11.21 9.19 10.27
N SER A 109 12.20 8.30 10.34
CA SER A 109 12.47 7.33 9.27
C SER A 109 11.32 6.32 9.08
N LEU A 110 10.69 5.88 10.17
CA LEU A 110 9.50 5.03 10.11
C LEU A 110 8.32 5.80 9.51
N THR A 111 8.12 7.05 9.91
CA THR A 111 7.08 7.94 9.37
C THR A 111 7.20 8.06 7.86
N ASP A 112 8.38 8.45 7.35
CA ASP A 112 8.64 8.58 5.92
C ASP A 112 8.39 7.26 5.17
N LYS A 113 8.84 6.14 5.73
CA LYS A 113 8.62 4.82 5.16
C LYS A 113 7.15 4.42 5.11
N TYR A 114 6.39 4.61 6.18
CA TYR A 114 5.00 4.16 6.26
C TYR A 114 4.04 5.07 5.50
N ILE A 115 4.35 6.36 5.38
CA ILE A 115 3.58 7.34 4.59
C ILE A 115 3.98 7.30 3.10
N SER A 116 4.97 6.50 2.73
CA SER A 116 5.34 6.33 1.33
C SER A 116 4.30 5.47 0.58
N PRO A 117 3.64 6.00 -0.47
CA PRO A 117 2.73 5.19 -1.28
C PRO A 117 3.48 4.08 -2.02
N LYS A 118 4.76 4.29 -2.34
CA LYS A 118 5.63 3.27 -2.94
C LYS A 118 5.80 2.07 -2.03
N PHE A 119 5.97 2.29 -0.72
CA PHE A 119 6.09 1.22 0.26
C PHE A 119 4.77 0.47 0.44
N PHE A 120 3.64 1.19 0.42
CA PHE A 120 2.31 0.58 0.45
C PHE A 120 2.07 -0.33 -0.76
N ILE A 121 2.33 0.15 -1.98
CA ILE A 121 2.24 -0.64 -3.22
C ILE A 121 3.11 -1.91 -3.11
N ASP A 122 4.35 -1.79 -2.65
CA ASP A 122 5.24 -2.95 -2.49
C ASP A 122 4.75 -3.96 -1.44
N LYS A 123 3.96 -3.53 -0.47
CA LYS A 123 3.40 -4.40 0.57
C LYS A 123 2.21 -5.20 0.04
N ILE A 124 1.28 -4.55 -0.67
CA ILE A 124 0.08 -5.21 -1.22
C ILE A 124 0.40 -6.09 -2.43
N SER A 125 1.43 -5.73 -3.20
CA SER A 125 1.84 -6.48 -4.41
C SER A 125 2.74 -7.68 -4.13
N ARG A 126 2.98 -8.02 -2.86
CA ARG A 126 3.82 -9.16 -2.52
C ARG A 126 3.13 -10.43 -2.97
N LYS A 127 3.86 -11.33 -3.62
CA LYS A 127 3.37 -12.65 -4.03
C LYS A 127 2.61 -13.36 -2.91
N LYS A 128 3.18 -13.43 -1.70
CA LYS A 128 2.51 -14.04 -0.52
C LYS A 128 1.16 -13.42 -0.15
N VAL A 129 0.99 -12.11 -0.38
CA VAL A 129 -0.28 -11.41 -0.10
C VAL A 129 -1.29 -11.75 -1.20
N ILE A 130 -0.88 -11.68 -2.46
CA ILE A 130 -1.72 -12.02 -3.61
C ILE A 130 -2.15 -13.49 -3.56
N ASP A 131 -1.22 -14.42 -3.31
CA ASP A 131 -1.50 -15.86 -3.20
C ASP A 131 -2.52 -16.14 -2.07
N ARG A 132 -2.36 -15.48 -0.92
CA ARG A 132 -3.31 -15.60 0.19
C ARG A 132 -4.69 -15.06 -0.18
N TYR A 133 -4.73 -13.90 -0.85
CA TYR A 133 -5.97 -13.29 -1.33
C TYR A 133 -6.68 -14.23 -2.30
N LEU A 134 -5.95 -14.81 -3.26
CA LEU A 134 -6.52 -15.75 -4.24
C LEU A 134 -7.09 -17.00 -3.60
N ILE A 135 -6.42 -17.56 -2.59
CA ILE A 135 -6.93 -18.71 -1.81
C ILE A 135 -8.23 -18.35 -1.05
N GLN A 136 -8.32 -17.13 -0.52
CA GLN A 136 -9.54 -16.68 0.15
C GLN A 136 -10.67 -16.45 -0.86
N LEU A 137 -10.36 -15.78 -1.97
CA LEU A 137 -11.31 -15.52 -3.05
C LEU A 137 -11.84 -16.82 -3.65
N SER A 138 -10.97 -17.81 -3.89
CA SER A 138 -11.38 -19.10 -4.46
C SER A 138 -12.38 -19.83 -3.56
N ARG A 139 -12.21 -19.73 -2.23
CA ARG A 139 -13.16 -20.30 -1.25
C ARG A 139 -14.52 -19.61 -1.25
N GLU A 140 -14.56 -18.29 -1.44
CA GLU A 140 -15.84 -17.58 -1.57
C GLU A 140 -16.52 -17.93 -2.90
N LEU A 141 -15.75 -18.00 -3.98
CA LEU A 141 -16.25 -18.43 -5.29
C LEU A 141 -16.77 -19.87 -5.28
N GLU A 142 -16.11 -20.77 -4.56
CA GLU A 142 -16.55 -22.17 -4.39
C GLU A 142 -17.96 -22.22 -3.80
N LYS A 143 -18.27 -21.42 -2.77
CA LYS A 143 -19.62 -21.33 -2.19
C LYS A 143 -20.65 -20.82 -3.21
N GLU A 144 -20.29 -19.83 -4.02
CA GLU A 144 -21.17 -19.31 -5.08
C GLU A 144 -21.43 -20.35 -6.16
N VAL A 145 -20.38 -21.09 -6.57
CA VAL A 145 -20.46 -22.16 -7.55
C VAL A 145 -21.37 -23.28 -7.04
N GLU A 146 -21.24 -23.70 -5.79
CA GLU A 146 -22.12 -24.70 -5.18
C GLU A 146 -23.58 -24.24 -5.14
N LYS A 147 -23.83 -22.98 -4.76
CA LYS A 147 -25.16 -22.38 -4.77
C LYS A 147 -25.75 -22.30 -6.18
N HIS A 148 -24.92 -21.99 -7.18
CA HIS A 148 -25.35 -21.98 -8.58
C HIS A 148 -25.66 -23.40 -9.09
N LYS A 149 -24.87 -24.40 -8.69
CA LYS A 149 -25.14 -25.82 -9.00
C LYS A 149 -26.45 -26.30 -8.38
N SER A 150 -26.75 -25.93 -7.14
CA SER A 150 -28.02 -26.31 -6.50
C SER A 150 -29.21 -25.66 -7.22
N TYR A 151 -29.09 -24.39 -7.61
CA TYR A 151 -30.11 -23.68 -8.38
C TYR A 151 -30.36 -24.30 -9.77
N THR A 152 -29.30 -24.67 -10.49
CA THR A 152 -29.40 -25.26 -11.84
C THR A 152 -29.86 -26.71 -11.85
N LYS A 153 -29.72 -27.45 -10.74
CA LYS A 153 -30.28 -28.80 -10.56
C LYS A 153 -31.79 -28.80 -10.39
N ASP A 154 -32.37 -27.73 -9.85
CA ASP A 154 -33.80 -27.58 -9.56
C ASP A 154 -34.61 -27.19 -10.82
N ARG A 155 -34.43 -27.94 -11.90
CA ARG A 155 -34.95 -27.66 -13.26
C ARG A 155 -36.47 -27.52 -13.34
N GLU A 156 -37.20 -28.17 -12.43
CA GLU A 156 -38.66 -28.14 -12.40
C GLU A 156 -39.23 -26.88 -11.72
N LYS A 157 -38.41 -26.19 -10.92
CA LYS A 157 -38.84 -25.04 -10.11
C LYS A 157 -38.57 -23.70 -10.78
N TYR A 158 -37.56 -23.62 -11.66
CA TYR A 158 -37.14 -22.37 -12.28
C TYR A 158 -36.99 -22.54 -13.81
N GLN A 159 -37.69 -21.70 -14.58
CA GLN A 159 -37.39 -21.53 -16.01
C GLN A 159 -36.13 -20.67 -16.14
N ILE A 160 -34.96 -21.32 -16.22
CA ILE A 160 -33.69 -20.62 -16.34
C ILE A 160 -33.47 -20.25 -17.82
N PRO A 161 -33.29 -18.98 -18.16
CA PRO A 161 -32.97 -18.59 -19.53
C PRO A 161 -31.59 -19.11 -19.94
N ALA A 162 -31.34 -19.29 -21.24
CA ALA A 162 -30.12 -19.94 -21.74
C ALA A 162 -28.79 -19.30 -21.25
N HIS A 163 -28.79 -18.00 -20.94
CA HIS A 163 -27.63 -17.28 -20.38
C HIS A 163 -27.47 -17.46 -18.86
N GLY A 164 -28.48 -17.98 -18.16
CA GLY A 164 -28.42 -18.31 -16.72
C GLY A 164 -27.72 -19.63 -16.41
N TYR A 165 -27.26 -20.37 -17.43
CA TYR A 165 -26.47 -21.60 -17.27
C TYR A 165 -24.97 -21.36 -17.18
N SER A 166 -24.48 -20.21 -17.63
CA SER A 166 -23.08 -19.80 -17.41
C SER A 166 -22.95 -19.22 -16.00
N PHE A 167 -21.97 -19.73 -15.25
CA PHE A 167 -21.64 -19.18 -13.95
C PHE A 167 -20.91 -17.84 -14.13
N GLU A 168 -21.52 -16.77 -13.62
CA GLU A 168 -20.87 -15.47 -13.45
C GLU A 168 -20.85 -15.16 -11.95
N PRO A 169 -19.67 -14.91 -11.36
CA PRO A 169 -19.59 -14.65 -9.93
C PRO A 169 -20.27 -13.33 -9.59
N THR A 170 -21.02 -13.34 -8.50
CA THR A 170 -21.59 -12.11 -7.93
C THR A 170 -20.56 -11.36 -7.09
N THR A 171 -19.60 -12.10 -6.51
CA THR A 171 -18.45 -11.55 -5.80
C THR A 171 -17.51 -10.85 -6.79
N LEU A 172 -17.24 -9.56 -6.56
CA LEU A 172 -16.25 -8.77 -7.33
C LEU A 172 -14.92 -8.58 -6.58
N GLY A 173 -14.81 -9.16 -5.38
CA GLY A 173 -13.65 -9.06 -4.50
C GLY A 173 -14.01 -9.41 -3.06
N LEU A 174 -13.03 -9.36 -2.16
CA LEU A 174 -13.28 -9.60 -0.72
C LEU A 174 -13.76 -8.32 -0.04
N GLU A 175 -14.71 -8.39 0.89
CA GLU A 175 -15.19 -7.18 1.59
C GLU A 175 -14.11 -6.52 2.46
N ASN A 176 -13.26 -7.34 3.09
CA ASN A 176 -12.17 -6.89 3.95
C ASN A 176 -10.82 -7.17 3.28
N GLU A 177 -9.91 -6.19 3.35
CA GLU A 177 -8.55 -6.29 2.81
C GLU A 177 -8.49 -6.55 1.29
N ASP A 178 -9.44 -6.01 0.51
CA ASP A 178 -9.39 -6.14 -0.95
C ASP A 178 -8.15 -5.46 -1.53
N ILE A 179 -7.32 -6.26 -2.20
CA ILE A 179 -6.13 -5.77 -2.89
C ILE A 179 -6.51 -4.88 -4.09
N TRP A 180 -7.63 -5.13 -4.77
CA TRP A 180 -8.09 -4.32 -5.89
C TRP A 180 -8.56 -2.95 -5.46
N ASP A 181 -9.32 -2.85 -4.37
CA ASP A 181 -9.73 -1.55 -3.84
C ASP A 181 -8.52 -0.79 -3.33
N SER A 182 -7.61 -1.46 -2.62
CA SER A 182 -6.35 -0.87 -2.16
C SER A 182 -5.53 -0.27 -3.31
N ILE A 183 -5.36 -1.03 -4.41
CA ILE A 183 -4.63 -0.55 -5.60
C ILE A 183 -5.39 0.59 -6.29
N THR A 184 -6.71 0.47 -6.44
CA THR A 184 -7.56 1.48 -7.10
C THR A 184 -7.50 2.82 -6.36
N VAL A 185 -7.52 2.81 -5.02
CA VAL A 185 -7.35 4.03 -4.21
C VAL A 185 -6.00 4.68 -4.50
N VAL A 186 -4.91 3.92 -4.56
CA VAL A 186 -3.58 4.49 -4.86
C VAL A 186 -3.51 5.07 -6.27
N VAL A 187 -4.06 4.37 -7.27
CA VAL A 187 -4.14 4.87 -8.65
C VAL A 187 -4.86 6.21 -8.67
N ASN A 188 -6.04 6.30 -8.03
CA ASN A 188 -6.83 7.52 -7.98
C ASN A 188 -6.09 8.68 -7.32
N LEU A 189 -5.52 8.43 -6.14
CA LEU A 189 -4.76 9.44 -5.42
C LEU A 189 -3.56 9.90 -6.22
N SER A 190 -2.89 9.02 -6.97
CA SER A 190 -1.76 9.42 -7.81
C SER A 190 -2.17 10.33 -8.97
N ILE A 191 -3.34 10.12 -9.57
CA ILE A 191 -3.89 11.02 -10.60
C ILE A 191 -4.28 12.36 -9.98
N GLU A 192 -5.04 12.34 -8.87
CA GLU A 192 -5.51 13.54 -8.17
C GLU A 192 -4.34 14.41 -7.69
N ASN A 193 -3.24 13.80 -7.28
CA ASN A 193 -2.04 14.48 -6.81
C ASN A 193 -1.01 14.80 -7.92
N ASN A 194 -1.29 14.47 -9.18
CA ASN A 194 -0.36 14.59 -10.31
C ASN A 194 1.00 13.86 -10.11
N ASP A 195 0.99 12.69 -9.47
CA ASP A 195 2.18 11.93 -9.08
C ASP A 195 2.46 10.77 -10.06
N TYR A 196 3.14 11.09 -11.16
CA TYR A 196 3.45 10.13 -12.23
C TYR A 196 4.30 8.93 -11.77
N PRO A 197 5.36 9.10 -10.95
CA PRO A 197 6.15 7.95 -10.49
C PRO A 197 5.35 6.95 -9.66
N VAL A 198 4.44 7.43 -8.80
CA VAL A 198 3.56 6.54 -8.02
C VAL A 198 2.53 5.88 -8.92
N PHE A 199 1.92 6.64 -9.84
CA PHE A 199 0.98 6.09 -10.81
C PHE A 199 1.61 4.94 -11.62
N ARG A 200 2.78 5.17 -12.23
CA ARG A 200 3.49 4.14 -13.01
C ARG A 200 3.77 2.89 -12.17
N LYS A 201 4.21 3.07 -10.93
CA LYS A 201 4.46 1.95 -10.01
C LYS A 201 3.17 1.20 -9.66
N SER A 202 2.07 1.92 -9.46
CA SER A 202 0.76 1.32 -9.20
C SER A 202 0.24 0.52 -10.39
N LEU A 203 0.44 0.99 -11.63
CA LEU A 203 0.09 0.23 -12.84
C LEU A 203 0.91 -1.04 -12.99
N SER A 204 2.21 -0.98 -12.70
CA SER A 204 3.05 -2.18 -12.70
C SER A 204 2.54 -3.22 -11.69
N SER A 205 2.11 -2.76 -10.51
CA SER A 205 1.45 -3.59 -9.49
C SER A 205 0.12 -4.17 -9.96
N VAL A 206 -0.73 -3.36 -10.63
CA VAL A 206 -1.98 -3.83 -11.26
C VAL A 206 -1.68 -4.97 -12.23
N LEU A 207 -0.76 -4.77 -13.17
CA LEU A 207 -0.42 -5.78 -14.19
C LEU A 207 0.14 -7.06 -13.57
N ASN A 208 1.01 -6.94 -12.55
CA ASN A 208 1.52 -8.11 -11.83
C ASN A 208 0.39 -8.87 -11.09
N THR A 209 -0.58 -8.14 -10.55
CA THR A 209 -1.77 -8.73 -9.91
C THR A 209 -2.62 -9.45 -10.95
N VAL A 210 -2.87 -8.85 -12.11
CA VAL A 210 -3.58 -9.50 -13.23
C VAL A 210 -2.88 -10.79 -13.64
N VAL A 211 -1.56 -10.78 -13.83
CA VAL A 211 -0.79 -11.99 -14.17
C VAL A 211 -1.01 -13.10 -13.14
N ALA A 212 -0.98 -12.77 -11.85
CA ALA A 212 -1.20 -13.75 -10.79
C ALA A 212 -2.61 -14.36 -10.83
N PHE A 213 -3.65 -13.55 -11.11
CA PHE A 213 -5.03 -14.03 -11.23
C PHE A 213 -5.21 -14.95 -12.43
N TYR A 214 -4.62 -14.61 -13.58
CA TYR A 214 -4.70 -15.47 -14.77
C TYR A 214 -3.84 -16.73 -14.69
N SER A 215 -2.81 -16.72 -13.83
CA SER A 215 -1.97 -17.88 -13.56
C SER A 215 -2.52 -18.77 -12.43
N PHE A 216 -3.58 -18.33 -11.74
CA PHE A 216 -4.21 -19.10 -10.68
C PHE A 216 -4.93 -20.32 -11.26
N LYS A 217 -4.78 -21.46 -10.58
CA LYS A 217 -5.43 -22.72 -10.93
C LYS A 217 -5.86 -23.44 -9.68
N THR A 218 -7.09 -23.94 -9.69
CA THR A 218 -7.69 -24.68 -8.59
C THR A 218 -7.65 -26.17 -8.88
N GLU A 219 -7.25 -27.01 -7.91
CA GLU A 219 -7.17 -28.47 -8.05
C GLU A 219 -8.49 -29.20 -7.69
N VAL A 220 -9.58 -28.46 -7.45
CA VAL A 220 -10.88 -28.97 -6.98
C VAL A 220 -11.77 -29.39 -8.16
N ASP A 221 -12.72 -30.30 -7.91
CA ASP A 221 -13.78 -30.67 -8.86
C ASP A 221 -14.61 -29.44 -9.25
N ASP A 222 -14.91 -29.25 -10.54
CA ASP A 222 -15.38 -28.00 -11.16
C ASP A 222 -14.44 -26.77 -11.02
N GLY A 223 -13.13 -26.99 -10.79
CA GLY A 223 -12.12 -25.93 -10.69
C GLY A 223 -12.10 -24.95 -11.87
N CYS A 224 -12.51 -25.37 -13.07
CA CYS A 224 -12.62 -24.49 -14.23
C CYS A 224 -13.56 -23.29 -13.98
N ARG A 225 -14.69 -23.48 -13.27
CA ARG A 225 -15.64 -22.38 -12.99
C ARG A 225 -15.08 -21.38 -11.98
N ILE A 226 -14.31 -21.89 -11.01
CA ILE A 226 -13.64 -21.05 -10.00
C ILE A 226 -12.54 -20.24 -10.70
N ASP A 227 -11.71 -20.89 -11.52
CA ASP A 227 -10.62 -20.25 -12.27
C ASP A 227 -11.17 -19.18 -13.22
N ASP A 228 -12.25 -19.47 -13.93
CA ASP A 228 -12.93 -18.50 -14.81
C ASP A 228 -13.54 -17.33 -14.00
N GLY A 229 -14.09 -17.61 -12.82
CA GLY A 229 -14.57 -16.57 -11.89
C GLY A 229 -13.46 -15.64 -11.42
N VAL A 230 -12.29 -16.19 -11.06
CA VAL A 230 -11.10 -15.40 -10.69
C VAL A 230 -10.65 -14.50 -11.86
N LYS A 231 -10.55 -15.06 -13.08
CA LYS A 231 -10.21 -14.28 -14.28
C LYS A 231 -11.25 -13.19 -14.58
N PHE A 232 -12.54 -13.49 -14.43
CA PHE A 232 -13.63 -12.55 -14.63
C PHE A 232 -13.52 -11.34 -13.69
N ILE A 233 -13.26 -11.59 -12.40
CA ILE A 233 -13.05 -10.52 -11.41
C ILE A 233 -11.85 -9.65 -11.81
N ALA A 234 -10.71 -10.27 -12.14
CA ALA A 234 -9.52 -9.53 -12.57
C ALA A 234 -9.80 -8.63 -13.76
N ARG A 235 -10.51 -9.13 -14.78
CA ARG A 235 -10.88 -8.38 -15.97
C ARG A 235 -11.77 -7.18 -15.64
N ASN A 236 -12.80 -7.39 -14.82
CA ASN A 236 -13.73 -6.31 -14.44
C ASN A 236 -13.04 -5.25 -13.59
N ARG A 237 -12.23 -5.65 -12.60
CA ARG A 237 -11.47 -4.72 -11.76
C ARG A 237 -10.43 -3.93 -12.56
N LEU A 238 -9.69 -4.59 -13.46
CA LEU A 238 -8.76 -3.93 -14.38
C LEU A 238 -9.48 -2.89 -15.25
N ARG A 239 -10.61 -3.29 -15.85
CA ARG A 239 -11.39 -2.41 -16.72
C ARG A 239 -11.97 -1.21 -15.96
N SER A 240 -12.38 -1.40 -14.72
CA SER A 240 -12.79 -0.31 -13.83
C SER A 240 -11.64 0.69 -13.60
N ILE A 241 -10.43 0.19 -13.34
CA ILE A 241 -9.25 1.05 -13.18
C ILE A 241 -8.97 1.84 -14.47
N ILE A 242 -8.95 1.17 -15.63
CA ILE A 242 -8.73 1.82 -16.94
C ILE A 242 -9.79 2.90 -17.20
N THR A 243 -11.06 2.58 -16.98
CA THR A 243 -12.18 3.52 -17.18
C THR A 243 -11.98 4.78 -16.36
N ASN A 244 -11.64 4.60 -15.09
CA ASN A 244 -11.42 5.68 -14.14
C ASN A 244 -10.19 6.54 -14.51
N VAL A 245 -9.10 5.93 -15.01
CA VAL A 245 -7.96 6.68 -15.56
C VAL A 245 -8.41 7.56 -16.73
N ILE A 246 -9.17 7.00 -17.68
CA ILE A 246 -9.67 7.74 -18.85
C ILE A 246 -10.58 8.91 -18.44
N GLU A 247 -11.41 8.73 -17.42
CA GLU A 247 -12.36 9.75 -16.97
C GLU A 247 -11.71 10.85 -16.12
N LYS A 248 -10.78 10.50 -15.24
CA LYS A 248 -10.14 11.46 -14.32
C LYS A 248 -8.94 12.20 -14.93
N ASP A 249 -8.29 11.64 -15.94
CA ASP A 249 -7.07 12.23 -16.51
C ASP A 249 -7.35 13.44 -17.41
N LYS A 250 -7.39 14.62 -16.80
CA LYS A 250 -7.56 15.90 -17.50
C LYS A 250 -6.34 16.30 -18.34
N SER A 251 -5.13 15.95 -17.88
CA SER A 251 -3.86 16.35 -18.53
C SER A 251 -3.42 15.40 -19.63
N ARG A 252 -4.03 14.21 -19.69
CA ARG A 252 -3.80 13.13 -20.68
C ARG A 252 -2.47 12.39 -20.53
N MET A 253 -1.63 12.82 -19.59
CA MET A 253 -0.33 12.20 -19.36
C MET A 253 -0.46 10.83 -18.68
N PHE A 254 -1.48 10.62 -17.85
CA PHE A 254 -1.73 9.35 -17.19
C PHE A 254 -2.25 8.29 -18.16
N LEU A 255 -3.13 8.68 -19.08
CA LEU A 255 -3.64 7.83 -20.15
C LEU A 255 -2.52 7.41 -21.12
N GLN A 256 -1.63 8.34 -21.47
CA GLN A 256 -0.44 8.00 -22.27
C GLN A 256 0.48 7.03 -21.52
N THR A 257 0.71 7.26 -20.23
CA THR A 257 1.51 6.36 -19.38
C THR A 257 0.86 4.98 -19.29
N LEU A 258 -0.46 4.91 -19.11
CA LEU A 258 -1.22 3.66 -19.10
C LEU A 258 -1.02 2.90 -20.42
N SER A 259 -1.21 3.57 -21.56
CA SER A 259 -1.01 2.97 -22.88
C SER A 259 0.42 2.46 -23.05
N SER A 260 1.42 3.23 -22.61
CA SER A 260 2.83 2.83 -22.71
C SER A 260 3.16 1.61 -21.86
N GLU A 261 2.66 1.53 -20.63
CA GLU A 261 2.89 0.40 -19.72
C GLU A 261 2.22 -0.88 -20.23
N PHE A 262 1.00 -0.77 -20.77
CA PHE A 262 0.31 -1.90 -21.40
C PHE A 262 1.03 -2.40 -22.66
N CYS A 263 1.49 -1.51 -23.53
CA CYS A 263 2.30 -1.88 -24.69
C CYS A 263 3.61 -2.54 -24.25
N SER A 264 4.30 -1.98 -23.25
CA SER A 264 5.53 -2.57 -22.71
C SER A 264 5.29 -3.94 -22.09
N PHE A 265 4.13 -4.16 -21.47
CA PHE A 265 3.74 -5.47 -20.94
C PHE A 265 3.53 -6.50 -22.06
N LEU A 266 2.86 -6.12 -23.14
CA LEU A 266 2.64 -6.99 -24.29
C LEU A 266 3.95 -7.39 -25.00
N MET A 267 5.01 -6.60 -24.85
CA MET A 267 6.33 -6.88 -25.41
C MET A 267 7.20 -7.80 -24.54
N LYS A 268 6.70 -8.29 -23.39
CA LYS A 268 7.46 -9.22 -22.56
C LYS A 268 7.49 -10.61 -23.21
N GLU A 269 8.63 -11.30 -23.10
CA GLU A 269 8.85 -12.62 -23.73
C GLU A 269 7.76 -13.64 -23.38
N ASN A 270 7.31 -13.69 -22.13
CA ASN A 270 6.27 -14.60 -21.68
C ASN A 270 4.92 -14.36 -22.37
N VAL A 271 4.61 -13.13 -22.77
CA VAL A 271 3.38 -12.77 -23.47
C VAL A 271 3.51 -13.03 -24.97
N ILE A 272 4.68 -12.72 -25.54
CA ILE A 272 5.00 -12.97 -26.96
C ILE A 272 4.99 -14.47 -27.26
N ASN A 273 5.52 -15.29 -26.34
CA ASN A 273 5.63 -16.73 -26.52
C ASN A 273 4.29 -17.46 -26.40
N ASP A 274 3.26 -16.82 -25.83
CA ASP A 274 1.88 -17.34 -25.77
C ASP A 274 0.85 -16.25 -26.14
N PRO A 275 0.78 -15.88 -27.44
CA PRO A 275 -0.07 -14.78 -27.90
C PRO A 275 -1.57 -15.11 -27.84
N CYS A 276 -1.91 -16.40 -27.76
CA CYS A 276 -3.28 -16.89 -27.73
C CYS A 276 -3.81 -17.15 -26.32
N SER A 277 -3.02 -16.94 -25.28
CA SER A 277 -3.47 -17.07 -23.89
C SER A 277 -4.63 -16.13 -23.58
N ASP A 278 -5.48 -16.54 -22.63
CA ASP A 278 -6.59 -15.72 -22.13
C ASP A 278 -6.11 -14.36 -21.62
N LEU A 279 -4.94 -14.34 -20.98
CA LEU A 279 -4.30 -13.13 -20.47
C LEU A 279 -3.94 -12.19 -21.63
N THR A 280 -3.19 -12.68 -22.62
CA THR A 280 -2.75 -11.87 -23.76
C THR A 280 -3.95 -11.30 -24.51
N ARG A 281 -4.97 -12.13 -24.79
CA ARG A 281 -6.20 -11.70 -25.47
C ARG A 281 -6.94 -10.62 -24.67
N SER A 282 -7.05 -10.77 -23.36
CA SER A 282 -7.71 -9.78 -22.51
C SER A 282 -6.96 -8.44 -22.53
N ILE A 283 -5.63 -8.46 -22.32
CA ILE A 283 -4.83 -7.24 -22.31
C ILE A 283 -4.82 -6.56 -23.68
N VAL A 284 -4.72 -7.30 -24.78
CA VAL A 284 -4.81 -6.73 -26.14
C VAL A 284 -6.18 -6.07 -26.38
N SER A 285 -7.27 -6.71 -25.93
CA SER A 285 -8.62 -6.12 -26.02
C SER A 285 -8.70 -4.79 -25.27
N ASP A 286 -8.12 -4.72 -24.08
CA ASP A 286 -8.06 -3.50 -23.27
C ASP A 286 -7.15 -2.44 -23.91
N CYS A 287 -6.01 -2.82 -24.48
CA CYS A 287 -5.13 -1.92 -25.25
C CYS A 287 -5.85 -1.28 -26.45
N ILE A 288 -6.59 -2.06 -27.23
CA ILE A 288 -7.36 -1.57 -28.37
C ILE A 288 -8.40 -0.56 -27.89
N TRP A 289 -9.06 -0.86 -26.77
CA TRP A 289 -10.05 0.03 -26.19
C TRP A 289 -9.44 1.34 -25.67
N ILE A 290 -8.31 1.29 -24.97
CA ILE A 290 -7.52 2.45 -24.55
C ILE A 290 -7.12 3.28 -25.77
N GLY A 291 -6.57 2.64 -26.82
CA GLY A 291 -6.16 3.30 -28.06
C GLY A 291 -7.32 4.03 -28.73
N LYS A 292 -8.50 3.40 -28.82
CA LYS A 292 -9.71 4.04 -29.34
C LYS A 292 -10.09 5.29 -28.54
N LYS A 293 -9.97 5.24 -27.21
CA LYS A 293 -10.25 6.38 -26.32
C LYS A 293 -9.23 7.50 -26.53
N CYS A 294 -7.94 7.18 -26.61
CA CYS A 294 -6.90 8.15 -26.96
C CYS A 294 -7.20 8.86 -28.29
N LEU A 295 -7.56 8.11 -29.34
CA LEU A 295 -7.88 8.65 -30.68
C LEU A 295 -9.10 9.57 -30.68
N ASN A 296 -10.21 9.16 -30.06
CA ASN A 296 -11.42 9.97 -29.98
C ASN A 296 -11.15 11.33 -29.31
N HIS A 297 -10.26 11.38 -28.32
CA HIS A 297 -9.88 12.62 -27.66
C HIS A 297 -8.95 13.52 -28.49
N ILE A 298 -8.20 12.98 -29.46
CA ILE A 298 -7.40 13.76 -30.41
C ILE A 298 -8.32 14.46 -31.41
N VAL A 299 -9.32 13.75 -31.94
CA VAL A 299 -10.30 14.28 -32.89
C VAL A 299 -11.11 15.44 -32.28
N LEU A 300 -11.50 15.33 -31.01
CA LEU A 300 -12.21 16.41 -30.31
C LEU A 300 -11.36 17.68 -30.14
N LEU A 301 -10.04 17.56 -29.92
CA LEU A 301 -9.16 18.72 -29.83
C LEU A 301 -8.93 19.40 -31.18
N SER A 302 -8.85 18.61 -32.26
CA SER A 302 -8.70 19.19 -33.60
C SER A 302 -9.96 19.95 -34.02
N GLN A 303 -11.13 19.61 -33.47
CA GLN A 303 -12.39 20.31 -33.73
C GLN A 303 -12.58 21.58 -32.87
N GLN A 304 -11.98 21.67 -31.67
CA GLN A 304 -12.06 22.87 -30.81
C GLN A 304 -11.09 24.00 -31.20
N LYS A 305 -10.12 23.73 -32.07
CA LYS A 305 -9.15 24.73 -32.56
C LYS A 305 -9.62 25.47 -33.83
N TYR A 306 -10.80 25.16 -34.33
CA TYR A 306 -11.48 25.85 -35.43
C TYR A 306 -12.84 26.35 -34.95
#